data_AF-A0A2G2DPQ9-F1
#
_entry.id   AF-A0A2G2DPQ9-F1
#
_cell.length_a   1.000
_cell.length_b   1.000
_cell.length_c   1.000
_cell.angle_alpha   90.00
_cell.angle_beta   90.00
_cell.angle_gamma   90.00
#
_symmetry.space_group_name_H-M   'P 1'
#
loop_
_entity.id
_entity.type
_entity.pdbx_description
1 polymer ?
#
loop_
_entity_poly.entity_id
_entity_poly.type
_entity_poly.pdbx_seq_one_letter_code
_entity_poly.pdbx_strand_id
1 'polypeptide(L)'
;MNGVFKTEFERLLADLTKNLRYWNPSTGDKIVPQIIETMPIPPESSSDVDGEYPIICWVIYDVDVGLKPHPMSVLIDFGVKIDESVGSPGSQQARGSAQIKEIVNSLAGMCKHRVVGGYRLQLPFKFKNGDQSPGFEGAQPFPYCHGRLYLSFLPL
;
A
#
# COMPACT_ATOMS: atom_id res chain seq x y z
N MET A 1 16.15 15.23 5.24
CA MET A 1 15.17 14.37 4.54
C MET A 1 14.36 15.25 3.60
N ASN A 2 14.20 14.88 2.32
CA ASN A 2 13.74 15.79 1.28
C ASN A 2 12.21 16.02 1.35
N GLY A 3 11.76 17.02 2.12
CA GLY A 3 10.34 17.30 2.36
C GLY A 3 9.50 17.54 1.10
N VAL A 4 10.15 17.91 -0.02
CA VAL A 4 9.54 18.01 -1.33
C VAL A 4 9.09 16.64 -1.85
N PHE A 5 9.97 15.62 -1.77
CA PHE A 5 9.62 14.26 -2.20
C PHE A 5 8.42 13.73 -1.43
N LYS A 6 8.45 13.84 -0.10
CA LYS A 6 7.35 13.39 0.76
C LYS A 6 6.01 14.00 0.33
N THR A 7 5.97 15.32 0.22
CA THR A 7 4.74 16.05 -0.12
C THR A 7 4.22 15.67 -1.51
N GLU A 8 5.10 15.59 -2.50
CA GLU A 8 4.70 15.20 -3.85
C GLU A 8 4.27 13.74 -3.95
N PHE A 9 4.94 12.85 -3.20
CA PHE A 9 4.63 11.44 -3.19
C PHE A 9 3.28 11.15 -2.51
N GLU A 10 3.00 11.76 -1.35
CA GLU A 10 1.68 11.68 -0.69
C GLU A 10 0.57 12.16 -1.61
N ARG A 11 0.78 13.30 -2.30
CA ARG A 11 -0.18 13.82 -3.27
C ARG A 11 -0.42 12.85 -4.43
N LEU A 12 0.66 12.26 -4.97
CA LEU A 12 0.55 11.25 -6.02
C LEU A 12 -0.26 10.03 -5.56
N LEU A 13 0.00 9.52 -4.35
CA LEU A 13 -0.76 8.40 -3.79
C LEU A 13 -2.24 8.75 -3.62
N ALA A 14 -2.55 9.97 -3.17
CA ALA A 14 -3.92 10.46 -3.02
C ALA A 14 -4.62 10.55 -4.36
N ASP A 15 -3.95 11.11 -5.37
CA ASP A 15 -4.50 11.24 -6.71
C ASP A 15 -4.78 9.89 -7.38
N LEU A 16 -3.91 8.90 -7.16
CA LEU A 16 -4.09 7.55 -7.70
C LEU A 16 -5.23 6.78 -7.03
N THR A 17 -5.51 7.07 -5.76
CA THR A 17 -6.44 6.26 -4.95
C THR A 17 -7.77 6.95 -4.63
N LYS A 18 -7.93 8.25 -4.97
CA LYS A 18 -9.13 9.06 -4.65
C LYS A 18 -10.46 8.53 -5.14
N ASN A 19 -10.49 7.64 -6.13
CA ASN A 19 -11.71 7.05 -6.68
C ASN A 19 -12.04 5.67 -6.08
N LEU A 20 -11.12 5.09 -5.30
CA LEU A 20 -11.34 3.82 -4.63
C LEU A 20 -12.28 4.00 -3.45
N ARG A 21 -13.13 3.00 -3.18
CA ARG A 21 -14.09 3.01 -2.09
C ARG A 21 -14.21 1.62 -1.47
N TYR A 22 -13.90 1.48 -0.19
CA TYR A 22 -14.00 0.21 0.54
C TYR A 22 -14.79 0.38 1.84
N TRP A 23 -15.35 -0.72 2.32
CA TRP A 23 -16.16 -0.74 3.53
C TRP A 23 -15.30 -0.45 4.76
N ASN A 24 -15.80 0.42 5.64
CA ASN A 24 -15.22 0.71 6.93
C ASN A 24 -16.13 0.15 8.04
N PRO A 25 -15.66 -0.79 8.87
CA PRO A 25 -16.44 -1.35 9.96
C PRO A 25 -16.89 -0.33 11.02
N SER A 26 -16.08 0.69 11.29
CA SER A 26 -16.34 1.68 12.34
C SER A 26 -17.49 2.61 11.97
N THR A 27 -17.59 2.99 10.69
CA THR A 27 -18.62 3.90 10.20
C THR A 27 -19.78 3.19 9.52
N GLY A 28 -19.59 1.94 9.07
CA GLY A 28 -20.56 1.20 8.26
C GLY A 28 -20.62 1.63 6.78
N ASP A 29 -19.90 2.69 6.42
CA ASP A 29 -19.92 3.29 5.09
C ASP A 29 -18.74 2.85 4.22
N LYS A 30 -18.83 3.11 2.91
CA LYS A 30 -17.70 2.98 2.01
C LYS A 30 -16.90 4.27 1.94
N ILE A 31 -15.63 4.23 2.34
CA ILE A 31 -14.73 5.39 2.36
C ILE A 31 -13.55 5.23 1.41
N VAL A 32 -12.86 6.33 1.13
CA VAL A 32 -11.56 6.33 0.44
C VAL A 32 -10.48 5.72 1.33
N PRO A 33 -9.43 5.09 0.75
CA PRO A 33 -8.25 4.70 1.51
C PRO A 33 -7.61 5.91 2.20
N GLN A 34 -7.32 5.78 3.49
CA GLN A 34 -6.51 6.76 4.21
C GLN A 34 -5.03 6.58 3.82
N ILE A 35 -4.31 7.67 3.57
CA ILE A 35 -2.88 7.64 3.28
C ILE A 35 -2.13 8.09 4.51
N ILE A 36 -1.31 7.20 5.05
CA ILE A 36 -0.58 7.43 6.29
C ILE A 36 0.91 7.21 6.01
N GLU A 37 1.74 8.21 6.31
CA GLU A 37 3.17 8.01 6.44
C GLU A 37 3.43 7.34 7.80
N THR A 38 4.01 6.15 7.78
CA THR A 38 4.27 5.37 9.02
C THR A 38 5.75 5.04 9.12
N MET A 39 6.25 4.74 10.32
CA MET A 39 7.52 4.01 10.45
C MET A 39 7.25 2.51 10.24
N PRO A 40 8.22 1.72 9.73
CA PRO A 40 7.94 0.36 9.30
C PRO A 40 7.70 -0.51 10.53
N ILE A 41 6.44 -0.83 10.81
CA ILE A 41 6.08 -2.05 11.51
C ILE A 41 5.05 -2.72 10.59
N PRO A 42 5.47 -3.72 9.79
CA PRO A 42 4.51 -4.62 9.18
C PRO A 42 3.63 -5.16 10.31
N PRO A 43 2.30 -5.11 10.22
CA PRO A 43 1.51 -5.96 11.09
C PRO A 43 1.84 -7.40 10.73
N GLU A 44 2.57 -8.09 11.61
CA GLU A 44 2.95 -9.50 11.47
C GLU A 44 1.75 -10.43 11.64
N SER A 45 0.62 -9.88 12.12
CA SER A 45 -0.61 -10.62 12.35
C SER A 45 -1.86 -9.76 12.11
N SER A 46 -2.99 -10.42 11.86
CA SER A 46 -4.31 -9.78 11.79
C SER A 46 -4.75 -9.11 13.09
N SER A 47 -4.05 -9.37 14.20
CA SER A 47 -4.29 -8.78 15.53
C SER A 47 -3.54 -7.46 15.78
N ASP A 48 -2.56 -7.09 14.96
CA ASP A 48 -1.68 -5.94 15.24
C ASP A 48 -2.13 -4.61 14.62
N VAL A 49 -3.34 -4.56 14.05
CA VAL A 49 -3.81 -3.34 13.36
C VAL A 49 -5.00 -2.72 14.08
N ASP A 50 -4.69 -1.96 15.13
CA ASP A 50 -5.60 -0.93 15.62
C ASP A 50 -5.61 0.23 14.61
N GLY A 51 -6.69 0.31 13.79
CA GLY A 51 -6.86 1.38 12.81
C GLY A 51 -8.19 1.36 12.06
N GLU A 52 -8.59 2.50 11.50
CA GLU A 52 -9.74 2.61 10.59
C GLU A 52 -9.34 2.16 9.18
N TYR A 53 -10.02 1.15 8.66
CA TYR A 53 -9.79 0.62 7.31
C TYR A 53 -10.81 1.16 6.31
N PRO A 54 -10.48 1.22 5.00
CA PRO A 54 -9.22 0.87 4.30
C PRO A 54 -8.03 1.82 4.55
N ILE A 55 -6.80 1.29 4.48
CA ILE A 55 -5.57 2.06 4.71
C ILE A 55 -4.48 1.78 3.66
N ILE A 56 -3.70 2.82 3.33
CA ILE A 56 -2.45 2.78 2.57
C ILE A 56 -1.38 3.42 3.45
N CYS A 57 -0.51 2.60 4.01
CA CYS A 57 0.66 3.01 4.76
C CYS A 57 1.87 3.07 3.82
N TRP A 58 2.70 4.10 3.93
CA TRP A 58 3.95 4.13 3.18
C TRP A 58 5.09 4.65 4.04
N VAL A 59 6.31 4.23 3.69
CA VAL A 59 7.52 4.57 4.42
C VAL A 59 8.75 4.53 3.51
N ILE A 60 9.69 5.46 3.74
CA ILE A 60 11.03 5.37 3.18
C ILE A 60 11.83 4.42 4.07
N TYR A 61 12.17 3.24 3.56
CA TYR A 61 12.77 2.16 4.37
C TYR A 61 14.27 1.97 4.13
N ASP A 62 14.82 2.60 3.10
CA ASP A 62 16.25 2.60 2.82
C ASP A 62 16.68 3.94 2.24
N VAL A 63 17.71 4.53 2.84
CA VAL A 63 18.31 5.81 2.45
C VAL A 63 19.82 5.67 2.56
N ASP A 64 20.49 5.71 1.42
CA ASP A 64 21.95 5.84 1.40
C ASP A 64 22.32 7.24 1.94
N VAL A 65 23.08 7.28 3.03
CA VAL A 65 23.42 8.53 3.71
C VAL A 65 24.73 9.09 3.15
N GLY A 66 24.65 10.26 2.53
CA GLY A 66 25.83 11.01 2.11
C GLY A 66 25.50 12.43 1.66
N LEU A 67 26.54 13.17 1.24
CA LEU A 67 26.47 14.61 0.98
C LEU A 67 25.75 14.99 -0.33
N LYS A 68 25.33 14.00 -1.13
CA LYS A 68 24.67 14.20 -2.42
C LYS A 68 23.29 13.53 -2.41
N PRO A 69 22.38 13.86 -3.35
CA PRO A 69 21.17 13.06 -3.53
C PRO A 69 21.57 11.60 -3.78
N HIS A 70 21.07 10.70 -2.94
CA HIS A 70 21.34 9.26 -3.02
C HIS A 70 20.08 8.49 -3.42
N PRO A 71 20.22 7.28 -3.98
CA PRO A 71 19.10 6.38 -4.17
C PRO A 71 18.33 6.16 -2.87
N MET A 72 17.02 5.97 -2.99
CA MET A 72 16.17 5.64 -1.85
C MET A 72 15.14 4.58 -2.22
N SER A 73 14.72 3.81 -1.24
CA SER A 73 13.66 2.82 -1.42
C SER A 73 12.44 3.15 -0.57
N VAL A 74 11.27 3.01 -1.19
CA VAL A 74 9.97 3.27 -0.58
C VAL A 74 9.16 1.98 -0.55
N LEU A 75 8.57 1.69 0.60
CA LEU A 75 7.68 0.57 0.81
C LEU A 75 6.27 1.11 1.00
N ILE A 76 5.32 0.53 0.29
CA ILE A 76 3.89 0.83 0.47
C ILE A 76 3.21 -0.45 0.92
N ASP A 77 2.64 -0.42 2.12
CA ASP A 77 1.72 -1.42 2.63
C ASP A 77 0.29 -0.91 2.48
N PHE A 78 -0.63 -1.80 2.13
CA PHE A 78 -2.03 -1.43 2.03
C PHE A 78 -2.88 -2.63 2.38
N GLY A 79 -4.06 -2.35 2.93
CA GLY A 79 -4.99 -3.39 3.26
C GLY A 79 -6.42 -2.93 3.36
N VAL A 80 -7.29 -3.91 3.21
CA VAL A 80 -8.74 -3.77 3.20
C VAL A 80 -9.33 -4.81 4.15
N LYS A 81 -10.32 -4.38 4.93
CA LYS A 81 -11.12 -5.30 5.73
C LYS A 81 -12.37 -5.68 4.95
N ILE A 82 -12.63 -6.98 4.87
CA ILE A 82 -13.79 -7.52 4.17
C ILE A 82 -14.97 -7.60 5.13
N ASP A 83 -16.14 -7.22 4.64
CA ASP A 83 -17.40 -7.36 5.35
C ASP A 83 -17.77 -8.85 5.48
N GLU A 84 -17.62 -9.36 6.69
CA GLU A 84 -17.84 -10.77 7.03
C GLU A 84 -19.33 -11.17 7.03
N SER A 85 -20.23 -10.19 7.06
CA SER A 85 -21.68 -10.45 7.01
C SER A 85 -22.17 -10.81 5.61
N VAL A 86 -21.33 -10.62 4.59
CA VAL A 86 -21.71 -10.78 3.19
C VAL A 86 -20.99 -11.96 2.55
N GLY A 87 -21.76 -12.98 2.15
CA GLY A 87 -21.29 -14.11 1.35
C GLY A 87 -20.71 -15.27 2.17
N SER A 88 -20.24 -16.31 1.48
CA SER A 88 -19.53 -17.44 2.09
C SER A 88 -18.03 -17.13 2.26
N PRO A 89 -17.30 -17.81 3.15
CA PRO A 89 -15.87 -17.58 3.37
C PRO A 89 -15.01 -17.61 2.09
N GLY A 90 -15.27 -18.55 1.18
CA GLY A 90 -14.57 -18.61 -0.10
C GLY A 90 -14.87 -17.41 -1.02
N SER A 91 -16.11 -16.91 -1.00
CA SER A 91 -16.48 -15.71 -1.77
C SER A 91 -15.85 -14.44 -1.18
N GLN A 92 -15.65 -14.40 0.13
CA GLN A 92 -15.05 -13.28 0.84
C GLN A 92 -13.54 -13.18 0.55
N GLN A 93 -12.81 -14.29 0.57
CA GLN A 93 -11.40 -14.34 0.17
C GLN A 93 -11.19 -13.93 -1.29
N ALA A 94 -12.05 -14.39 -2.20
CA ALA A 94 -12.02 -14.00 -3.61
C ALA A 94 -12.26 -12.49 -3.77
N ARG A 95 -13.23 -11.94 -3.02
CA ARG A 95 -13.52 -10.49 -2.99
C ARG A 95 -12.33 -9.68 -2.47
N GLY A 96 -11.70 -10.11 -1.38
CA GLY A 96 -10.52 -9.43 -0.85
C GLY A 96 -9.34 -9.45 -1.82
N SER A 97 -9.09 -10.58 -2.47
CA SER A 97 -8.08 -10.67 -3.54
C SER A 97 -8.38 -9.71 -4.70
N ALA A 98 -9.65 -9.54 -5.08
CA ALA A 98 -10.05 -8.60 -6.13
C ALA A 98 -9.82 -7.14 -5.71
N GLN A 99 -10.14 -6.78 -4.47
CA GLN A 99 -9.92 -5.42 -3.94
C GLN A 99 -8.44 -5.07 -3.81
N ILE A 100 -7.60 -6.01 -3.37
CA ILE A 100 -6.14 -5.81 -3.33
C ILE A 100 -5.59 -5.58 -4.74
N LYS A 101 -6.05 -6.35 -5.74
CA LYS A 101 -5.67 -6.12 -7.15
C LYS A 101 -6.12 -4.76 -7.67
N GLU A 102 -7.30 -4.28 -7.28
CA GLU A 102 -7.79 -2.95 -7.64
C GLU A 102 -6.87 -1.84 -7.10
N ILE A 103 -6.47 -1.93 -5.82
CA ILE A 103 -5.51 -0.99 -5.23
C ILE A 103 -4.19 -1.02 -5.98
N VAL A 104 -3.64 -2.21 -6.25
CA VAL A 104 -2.38 -2.38 -7.00
C VAL A 104 -2.47 -1.74 -8.39
N ASN A 105 -3.56 -1.96 -9.11
CA ASN A 105 -3.74 -1.40 -10.45
C ASN A 105 -3.80 0.13 -10.43
N SER A 106 -4.47 0.70 -9.43
CA SER A 106 -4.50 2.16 -9.23
C SER A 106 -3.13 2.70 -8.88
N LEU A 107 -2.42 2.09 -7.92
CA LEU A 107 -1.07 2.49 -7.52
C LEU A 107 -0.06 2.32 -8.67
N ALA A 108 -0.21 1.30 -9.51
CA ALA A 108 0.62 1.11 -10.70
C ALA A 108 0.51 2.26 -11.72
N GLY A 109 -0.51 3.11 -11.61
CA GLY A 109 -0.59 4.39 -12.32
C GLY A 109 0.64 5.29 -12.09
N MET A 110 1.39 5.11 -11.00
CA MET A 110 2.66 5.82 -10.76
C MET A 110 3.70 5.59 -11.87
N CYS A 111 3.61 4.50 -12.64
CA CYS A 111 4.45 4.28 -13.84
C CYS A 111 4.33 5.39 -14.89
N LYS A 112 3.22 6.15 -14.87
CA LYS A 112 2.97 7.31 -15.74
C LYS A 112 3.58 8.60 -15.16
N HIS A 113 3.85 8.64 -13.87
CA HIS A 113 4.41 9.76 -13.12
C HIS A 113 5.78 9.38 -12.55
N ARG A 114 6.73 9.06 -13.43
CA ARG A 114 8.02 8.46 -13.05
C ARG A 114 8.94 9.40 -12.29
N VAL A 115 8.64 10.70 -12.23
CA VAL A 115 9.45 11.69 -11.53
C VAL A 115 8.63 12.27 -10.38
N VAL A 116 9.19 12.19 -9.17
CA VAL A 116 8.60 12.69 -7.93
C VAL A 116 9.70 13.35 -7.12
N GLY A 117 9.54 14.62 -6.74
CA GLY A 117 10.43 15.35 -5.85
C GLY A 117 11.91 15.34 -6.23
N GLY A 118 12.22 15.36 -7.52
CA GLY A 118 13.60 15.29 -8.02
C GLY A 118 14.19 13.87 -8.10
N TYR A 119 13.37 12.84 -7.94
CA TYR A 119 13.77 11.44 -8.08
C TYR A 119 13.01 10.74 -9.20
N ARG A 120 13.66 9.77 -9.82
CA ARG A 120 13.07 8.91 -10.85
C ARG A 120 12.77 7.51 -10.29
N LEU A 121 11.52 7.08 -10.39
CA LEU A 121 11.10 5.71 -10.09
C LEU A 121 11.74 4.72 -11.08
N GLN A 122 12.39 3.69 -10.56
CA GLN A 122 12.90 2.57 -11.32
C GLN A 122 11.79 1.56 -11.64
N LEU A 123 11.82 1.02 -12.85
CA LEU A 123 10.89 0.00 -13.32
C LEU A 123 11.67 -1.25 -13.78
N PRO A 124 11.10 -2.46 -13.62
CA PRO A 124 9.86 -2.74 -12.91
C PRO A 124 10.02 -2.63 -11.38
N PHE A 125 8.96 -2.28 -10.67
CA PHE A 125 8.91 -2.40 -9.21
C PHE A 125 8.27 -3.72 -8.79
N LYS A 126 8.50 -4.16 -7.55
CA LYS A 126 8.03 -5.47 -7.07
C LYS A 126 6.73 -5.33 -6.28
N PHE A 127 5.81 -6.26 -6.51
CA PHE A 127 4.57 -6.39 -5.75
C PHE A 127 4.56 -7.75 -5.03
N LYS A 128 4.10 -7.78 -3.78
CA LYS A 128 3.82 -8.98 -3.02
C LYS A 128 2.36 -8.97 -2.55
N ASN A 129 1.66 -10.07 -2.80
CA ASN A 129 0.26 -10.28 -2.43
C ASN A 129 0.17 -11.20 -1.22
N GLY A 130 -0.66 -10.87 -0.24
CA GLY A 130 -1.02 -11.80 0.84
C GLY A 130 0.15 -12.21 1.75
N ASP A 131 -0.04 -13.33 2.42
CA ASP A 131 0.88 -13.88 3.42
C ASP A 131 2.21 -14.35 2.78
N GLN A 132 3.31 -14.22 3.53
CA GLN A 132 4.65 -14.68 3.14
C GLN A 132 5.10 -15.90 3.96
N SER A 133 4.29 -16.34 4.92
CA SER A 133 4.56 -17.48 5.77
C SER A 133 4.54 -18.77 4.95
N PRO A 134 5.49 -19.70 5.19
CA PRO A 134 5.51 -20.99 4.53
C PRO A 134 4.17 -21.74 4.65
N GLY A 135 3.60 -22.14 3.52
CA GLY A 135 2.31 -22.82 3.44
C GLY A 135 1.10 -21.92 3.18
N PHE A 136 1.27 -20.60 3.19
CA PHE A 136 0.23 -19.61 2.92
C PHE A 136 0.65 -18.58 1.86
N GLU A 137 1.76 -18.82 1.15
CA GLU A 137 2.34 -17.84 0.24
C GLU A 137 1.35 -17.38 -0.83
N GLY A 138 1.09 -16.07 -0.86
CA GLY A 138 0.16 -15.48 -1.82
C GLY A 138 -1.32 -15.61 -1.46
N ALA A 139 -1.66 -16.39 -0.42
CA ALA A 139 -3.02 -16.47 0.11
C ALA A 139 -3.35 -15.15 0.83
N GLN A 140 -4.56 -14.64 0.58
CA GLN A 140 -5.03 -13.46 1.29
C GLN A 140 -5.55 -13.89 2.67
N PRO A 141 -4.98 -13.36 3.77
CA PRO A 141 -5.56 -13.56 5.08
C PRO A 141 -6.97 -12.95 5.11
N PHE A 142 -7.81 -13.47 6.00
CA PHE A 142 -9.19 -13.06 6.17
C PHE A 142 -9.44 -12.82 7.67
N PRO A 143 -10.21 -11.78 8.06
CA PRO A 143 -10.96 -10.82 7.23
C PRO A 143 -10.13 -9.66 6.68
N TYR A 144 -8.87 -9.57 7.07
CA TYR A 144 -7.97 -8.51 6.64
C TYR A 144 -7.07 -8.96 5.51
N CYS A 145 -7.32 -8.44 4.32
CA CYS A 145 -6.51 -8.67 3.13
C CYS A 145 -5.48 -7.55 2.97
N HIS A 146 -4.28 -7.87 2.52
CA HIS A 146 -3.21 -6.89 2.37
C HIS A 146 -2.27 -7.17 1.19
N GLY A 147 -1.49 -6.15 0.83
CA GLY A 147 -0.47 -6.23 -0.20
C GLY A 147 0.65 -5.22 0.05
N ARG A 148 1.79 -5.44 -0.62
CA ARG A 148 2.99 -4.62 -0.47
C ARG A 148 3.63 -4.30 -1.81
N LEU A 149 4.01 -3.03 -2.00
CA LEU A 149 4.84 -2.58 -3.12
C LEU A 149 6.23 -2.15 -2.62
N TYR A 150 7.24 -2.54 -3.39
CA TYR A 150 8.64 -2.13 -3.17
C TYR A 150 9.08 -1.26 -4.34
N LEU A 151 9.32 0.01 -4.06
CA LEU A 151 9.72 1.01 -5.03
C LEU A 151 11.17 1.42 -4.80
N SER A 152 11.92 1.64 -5.88
CA SER A 152 13.28 2.16 -5.84
C SER A 152 13.35 3.44 -6.66
N PHE A 153 13.98 4.46 -6.10
CA PHE A 153 14.09 5.79 -6.67
C PHE A 153 15.55 6.18 -6.84
N LEU A 154 15.91 6.66 -8.02
CA LEU A 154 17.23 7.23 -8.31
C LEU A 154 17.16 8.76 -8.29
N PRO A 155 18.19 9.45 -7.79
CA PRO A 155 18.28 10.90 -7.92
C PRO A 155 18.37 11.30 -9.40
N LEU A 156 17.75 12.45 -9.76
CA LEU A 156 17.88 13.06 -11.10
C LEU A 156 19.17 13.87 -11.26
#